data_AF-A0A4Q2YC12-F1
#
_entry.id   AF-A0A4Q2YC12-F1
#
_cell.length_a   1.000
_cell.length_b   1.000
_cell.length_c   1.000
_cell.angle_alpha   90.00
_cell.angle_beta   90.00
_cell.angle_gamma   90.00
#
_symmetry.space_group_name_H-M   'P 1'
#
loop_
_entity.id
_entity.type
_entity.pdbx_description
1 polymer ?
#
loop_
_entity_poly.entity_id
_entity_poly.type
_entity_poly.pdbx_seq_one_letter_code
_entity_poly.pdbx_strand_id
1 'polypeptide(L)'
;QVENEYGSFGDDKKFLQAHVDAIRKGGFTGTLFTADPPPALKNGTLPDITATVNFGGDARDAFKKYEELRPGQARMIGEFWVGWFDHWGAPHATTSAAAKASEFDWTLSEGISANIYMFHGGTNWGFYAGANWNGGRYEPDTTSYDYSAVLDEAGRPTDKFHAFKEVIQKRVPTATLGPLPEPLPIISIAEIKLTSAARLFEKMPAPVVKDQPATMESLGQNFGHVLYTTKVKGPFRGTLSAPVVKDRAIIFVDGKRQGVPMDRRVKRFTAEVEIPEGEHTLGLLVENLGRINFSREMIGERKGLTGPVKLGDKELSGWSHYSVPLDSEWLESTKSISGDPAELAKLAEPVVYRGSFNVEKTGDTWLDMSKFGKGMVWVNGHNLGRYWQIGAQQGLFLPGCWLKQGQN
;
A
#
# COMPACT_ATOMS: atom_id res chain seq x y z
N GLN A 1 -5.19 22.79 -4.37
CA GLN A 1 -4.48 22.74 -3.07
C GLN A 1 -3.00 23.06 -3.30
N VAL A 2 -2.33 23.76 -2.39
CA VAL A 2 -0.93 24.21 -2.54
C VAL A 2 0.09 23.13 -2.13
N GLU A 3 -0.18 22.45 -1.03
CA GLU A 3 0.57 21.35 -0.42
C GLU A 3 -0.46 20.49 0.34
N ASN A 4 -0.10 19.35 0.92
CA ASN A 4 -1.00 18.46 1.63
C ASN A 4 -0.59 18.23 3.09
N GLU A 5 -1.36 18.81 4.01
CA GLU A 5 -1.12 18.72 5.46
C GLU A 5 0.31 19.06 5.86
N TYR A 6 0.90 20.07 5.20
CA TYR A 6 2.29 20.44 5.42
C TYR A 6 2.59 20.73 6.89
N GLY A 7 1.63 21.26 7.64
CA GLY A 7 1.76 21.53 9.07
C GLY A 7 2.04 20.27 9.90
N SER A 8 1.61 19.10 9.42
CA SER A 8 1.89 17.79 10.02
C SER A 8 3.32 17.32 9.73
N PHE A 9 4.02 17.96 8.78
CA PHE A 9 5.39 17.65 8.38
C PHE A 9 6.40 18.73 8.82
N GLY A 10 6.09 20.01 8.63
CA GLY A 10 6.95 21.15 8.88
C GLY A 10 6.19 22.49 8.93
N ASP A 11 6.94 23.58 8.96
CA ASP A 11 6.42 24.93 9.17
C ASP A 11 7.12 26.01 8.32
N ASP A 12 7.94 25.61 7.33
CA ASP A 12 8.63 26.52 6.42
C ASP A 12 7.64 27.26 5.48
N LYS A 13 7.38 28.52 5.81
CA LYS A 13 6.51 29.39 5.01
C LYS A 13 7.10 29.77 3.66
N LYS A 14 8.44 29.82 3.53
CA LYS A 14 9.09 30.11 2.24
C LYS A 14 8.91 28.94 1.29
N PHE A 15 8.98 27.71 1.81
CA PHE A 15 8.67 26.49 1.06
C PHE A 15 7.23 26.51 0.53
N LEU A 16 6.24 26.81 1.39
CA LEU A 16 4.85 26.93 0.96
C LEU A 16 4.63 28.04 -0.07
N GLN A 17 5.27 29.21 0.12
CA GLN A 17 5.16 30.30 -0.85
C GLN A 17 5.75 29.92 -2.22
N ALA A 18 6.88 29.20 -2.23
CA ALA A 18 7.46 28.71 -3.48
C ALA A 18 6.51 27.74 -4.23
N HIS A 19 5.70 26.96 -3.50
CA HIS A 19 4.67 26.11 -4.11
C HIS A 19 3.54 26.94 -4.71
N VAL A 20 3.07 27.97 -4.01
CA VAL A 20 2.09 28.93 -4.56
C VAL A 20 2.60 29.52 -5.87
N ASP A 21 3.83 30.04 -5.86
CA ASP A 21 4.45 30.69 -7.02
C ASP A 21 4.60 29.71 -8.19
N ALA A 22 5.03 28.47 -7.91
CA ALA A 22 5.16 27.42 -8.92
C ALA A 22 3.81 27.06 -9.55
N ILE A 23 2.75 26.90 -8.75
CA ILE A 23 1.39 26.62 -9.22
C ILE A 23 0.88 27.79 -10.07
N ARG A 24 1.06 29.04 -9.63
CA ARG A 24 0.65 30.22 -10.42
C ARG A 24 1.42 30.34 -11.73
N LYS A 25 2.73 30.12 -11.70
CA LYS A 25 3.59 30.09 -12.90
C LYS A 25 3.18 28.99 -13.88
N GLY A 26 2.66 27.87 -13.37
CA GLY A 26 2.06 26.79 -14.18
C GLY A 26 0.74 27.17 -14.88
N GLY A 27 0.18 28.37 -14.61
CA GLY A 27 -1.03 28.88 -15.27
C GLY A 27 -2.32 28.60 -14.50
N PHE A 28 -2.27 28.05 -13.29
CA PHE A 28 -3.47 27.79 -12.50
C PHE A 28 -4.02 29.08 -11.89
N THR A 29 -5.21 29.50 -12.32
CA THR A 29 -5.85 30.77 -11.91
C THR A 29 -6.95 30.62 -10.85
N GLY A 30 -7.37 29.39 -10.54
CA GLY A 30 -8.40 29.13 -9.52
C GLY A 30 -8.00 29.54 -8.09
N THR A 31 -8.96 29.42 -7.17
CA THR A 31 -8.71 29.64 -5.74
C THR A 31 -7.74 28.59 -5.21
N LEU A 32 -6.57 29.05 -4.75
CA LEU A 32 -5.62 28.19 -4.07
C LEU A 32 -6.00 28.08 -2.60
N PHE A 33 -5.76 26.91 -2.02
CA PHE A 33 -6.01 26.65 -0.61
C PHE A 33 -4.96 25.68 -0.04
N THR A 34 -4.75 25.75 1.27
CA THR A 34 -3.99 24.78 2.07
C THR A 34 -4.96 23.95 2.90
N ALA A 35 -4.59 22.72 3.26
CA ALA A 35 -5.42 21.81 4.06
C ALA A 35 -4.55 21.18 5.15
N ASP A 36 -4.99 21.26 6.40
CA ASP A 36 -4.27 20.71 7.56
C ASP A 36 -5.25 20.29 8.66
N PRO A 37 -4.88 19.33 9.53
CA PRO A 37 -5.66 19.05 10.72
C PRO A 37 -5.58 20.21 11.71
N PRO A 38 -6.58 20.43 12.58
CA PRO A 38 -6.62 21.58 13.48
C PRO A 38 -5.34 21.83 14.30
N PRO A 39 -4.66 20.81 14.86
CA PRO A 39 -3.41 21.02 15.60
C PRO A 39 -2.24 21.55 14.74
N ALA A 40 -2.28 21.31 13.44
CA ALA A 40 -1.19 21.60 12.51
C ALA A 40 -1.44 22.83 11.63
N LEU A 41 -2.67 23.35 11.64
CA LEU A 41 -3.14 24.46 10.81
C LEU A 41 -2.25 25.71 10.87
N LYS A 42 -1.73 26.06 12.05
CA LYS A 42 -0.82 27.21 12.21
C LYS A 42 0.46 27.05 11.36
N ASN A 43 0.96 25.83 11.24
CA ASN A 43 2.22 25.52 10.58
C ASN A 43 2.05 25.31 9.07
N GLY A 44 0.94 24.74 8.61
CA GLY A 44 0.74 24.41 7.19
C GLY A 44 0.10 25.48 6.31
N THR A 45 -0.28 26.62 6.88
CA THR A 45 -1.05 27.65 6.15
C THR A 45 -0.27 28.95 5.87
N LEU A 46 -0.68 29.73 4.87
CA LEU A 46 -0.15 31.08 4.57
C LEU A 46 -1.20 32.17 4.87
N PRO A 47 -0.83 33.41 5.22
CA PRO A 47 -1.81 34.46 5.56
C PRO A 47 -2.82 34.73 4.44
N ASP A 48 -2.35 34.87 3.20
CA ASP A 48 -3.15 35.28 2.04
C ASP A 48 -3.74 34.11 1.23
N ILE A 49 -3.60 32.89 1.74
CA ILE A 49 -4.15 31.69 1.11
C ILE A 49 -5.27 31.15 1.98
N THR A 50 -6.41 30.81 1.37
CA THR A 50 -7.54 30.18 2.04
C THR A 50 -7.09 28.88 2.71
N ALA A 51 -7.47 28.66 3.95
CA ALA A 51 -7.20 27.41 4.65
C ALA A 51 -8.47 26.57 4.78
N THR A 52 -8.36 25.26 4.58
CA THR A 52 -9.36 24.26 4.93
C THR A 52 -8.83 23.39 6.06
N VAL A 53 -9.73 22.68 6.75
CA VAL A 53 -9.36 21.80 7.87
C VAL A 53 -9.69 20.35 7.57
N ASN A 54 -8.82 19.43 7.98
CA ASN A 54 -8.99 18.00 7.78
C ASN A 54 -9.27 17.31 9.11
N PHE A 55 -10.32 16.49 9.17
CA PHE A 55 -10.64 15.70 10.36
C PHE A 55 -11.68 14.63 10.05
N GLY A 56 -11.72 13.62 10.91
CA GLY A 56 -12.73 12.57 10.88
C GLY A 56 -13.85 12.77 11.89
N GLY A 57 -13.76 13.72 12.81
CA GLY A 57 -14.74 13.91 13.89
C GLY A 57 -14.60 15.26 14.59
N ASP A 58 -15.53 15.53 15.51
CA ASP A 58 -15.57 16.74 16.35
C ASP A 58 -15.57 18.06 15.56
N ALA A 59 -16.33 18.09 14.46
CA ALA A 59 -16.39 19.23 13.54
C ALA A 59 -16.65 20.59 14.25
N ARG A 60 -17.49 20.60 15.29
CA ARG A 60 -17.78 21.79 16.13
C ARG A 60 -16.51 22.39 16.73
N ASP A 61 -15.69 21.55 17.37
CA ASP A 61 -14.47 21.97 18.03
C ASP A 61 -13.37 22.32 17.03
N ALA A 62 -13.30 21.58 15.92
CA ALA A 62 -12.38 21.88 14.82
C ALA A 62 -12.64 23.28 14.24
N PHE A 63 -13.89 23.62 13.96
CA PHE A 63 -14.23 24.93 13.40
C PHE A 63 -14.17 26.07 14.40
N LYS A 64 -14.36 25.81 15.70
CA LYS A 64 -14.07 26.82 16.74
C LYS A 64 -12.60 27.24 16.70
N LYS A 65 -11.68 26.27 16.66
CA LYS A 65 -10.23 26.54 16.54
C LYS A 65 -9.85 27.18 15.21
N TYR A 66 -10.53 26.78 14.13
CA TYR A 66 -10.35 27.40 12.82
C TYR A 66 -10.68 28.89 12.86
N GLU A 67 -11.83 29.27 13.42
CA GLU A 67 -12.28 30.67 13.46
C GLU A 67 -11.35 31.56 14.30
N GLU A 68 -10.77 31.03 15.37
CA GLU A 68 -9.74 31.72 16.18
C GLU A 68 -8.48 32.05 15.37
N LEU A 69 -8.10 31.18 14.41
CA LEU A 69 -6.90 31.34 13.59
C LEU A 69 -7.16 32.05 12.25
N ARG A 70 -8.38 31.92 11.71
CA ARG A 70 -8.77 32.35 10.35
C ARG A 70 -10.11 33.08 10.36
N PRO A 71 -10.25 34.16 11.14
CA PRO A 71 -11.53 34.83 11.34
C PRO A 71 -12.09 35.35 10.01
N GLY A 72 -13.37 35.06 9.76
CA GLY A 72 -14.09 35.53 8.57
C GLY A 72 -13.70 34.86 7.23
N GLN A 73 -12.83 33.85 7.23
CA GLN A 73 -12.56 33.07 6.03
C GLN A 73 -13.67 32.04 5.75
N ALA A 74 -13.79 31.63 4.48
CA ALA A 74 -14.73 30.59 4.08
C ALA A 74 -14.40 29.25 4.76
N ARG A 75 -15.40 28.63 5.39
CA ARG A 75 -15.24 27.38 6.14
C ARG A 75 -15.46 26.17 5.23
N MET A 76 -14.45 25.30 5.17
CA MET A 76 -14.53 24.04 4.44
C MET A 76 -13.73 22.94 5.15
N ILE A 77 -14.32 21.75 5.21
CA ILE A 77 -13.59 20.53 5.54
C ILE A 77 -12.88 20.04 4.27
N GLY A 78 -11.55 20.13 4.25
CA GLY A 78 -10.72 19.72 3.10
C GLY A 78 -10.71 18.20 2.90
N GLU A 79 -10.73 17.47 4.01
CA GLU A 79 -10.90 16.02 4.05
C GLU A 79 -11.79 15.67 5.25
N PHE A 80 -13.02 15.25 4.96
CA PHE A 80 -13.91 14.68 5.96
C PHE A 80 -13.70 13.17 5.99
N TRP A 81 -12.90 12.67 6.94
CA TRP A 81 -12.57 11.24 7.03
C TRP A 81 -13.77 10.42 7.50
N VAL A 82 -14.56 9.93 6.55
CA VAL A 82 -15.81 9.18 6.82
C VAL A 82 -15.59 7.70 7.13
N GLY A 83 -14.37 7.23 6.96
CA GLY A 83 -13.92 5.86 7.22
C GLY A 83 -12.42 5.87 7.49
N TRP A 84 -11.74 4.74 7.27
CA TRP A 84 -10.29 4.64 7.43
C TRP A 84 -9.73 3.46 6.61
N PHE A 85 -8.46 3.53 6.25
CA PHE A 85 -7.74 2.47 5.52
C PHE A 85 -7.20 1.39 6.48
N ASP A 86 -6.85 0.23 5.91
CA ASP A 86 -6.37 -0.92 6.67
C ASP A 86 -4.85 -1.11 6.54
N HIS A 87 -4.27 -1.72 7.57
CA HIS A 87 -2.88 -2.20 7.57
C HIS A 87 -2.83 -3.72 7.67
N TRP A 88 -1.83 -4.34 7.03
CA TRP A 88 -1.63 -5.79 7.13
C TRP A 88 -1.36 -6.25 8.58
N GLY A 89 -2.21 -7.14 9.08
CA GLY A 89 -2.20 -7.69 10.43
C GLY A 89 -3.08 -6.93 11.43
N ALA A 90 -3.77 -5.88 11.01
CA ALA A 90 -4.77 -5.17 11.82
C ALA A 90 -6.19 -5.62 11.46
N PRO A 91 -7.17 -5.46 12.37
CA PRO A 91 -8.59 -5.59 12.03
C PRO A 91 -9.02 -4.57 10.97
N HIS A 92 -10.05 -4.92 10.20
CA HIS A 92 -10.66 -3.99 9.23
C HIS A 92 -11.27 -2.78 9.95
N ALA A 93 -10.90 -1.58 9.50
CA ALA A 93 -11.37 -0.33 10.06
C ALA A 93 -12.78 0.01 9.55
N THR A 94 -13.68 0.37 10.47
CA THR A 94 -15.05 0.75 10.15
C THR A 94 -15.50 1.93 10.99
N THR A 95 -16.49 2.67 10.50
CA THR A 95 -17.12 3.79 11.22
C THR A 95 -18.63 3.76 11.02
N SER A 96 -19.38 4.31 11.98
CA SER A 96 -20.85 4.33 11.93
C SER A 96 -21.38 5.28 10.85
N ALA A 97 -22.25 4.76 9.97
CA ALA A 97 -22.94 5.56 8.97
C ALA A 97 -23.79 6.67 9.60
N ALA A 98 -24.54 6.34 10.66
CA ALA A 98 -25.39 7.30 11.37
C ALA A 98 -24.58 8.44 12.01
N ALA A 99 -23.45 8.11 12.65
CA ALA A 99 -22.59 9.12 13.27
C ALA A 99 -22.03 10.08 12.22
N LYS A 100 -21.52 9.55 11.09
CA LYS A 100 -20.97 10.39 10.01
C LYS A 100 -22.02 11.22 9.30
N ALA A 101 -23.21 10.67 9.09
CA ALA A 101 -24.33 11.42 8.52
C ALA A 101 -24.78 12.56 9.44
N SER A 102 -24.83 12.33 10.77
CA SER A 102 -25.18 13.38 11.73
C SER A 102 -24.17 14.52 11.74
N GLU A 103 -22.88 14.21 11.68
CA GLU A 103 -21.81 15.21 11.61
C GLU A 103 -21.83 15.97 10.27
N PHE A 104 -22.10 15.27 9.16
CA PHE A 104 -22.28 15.90 7.85
C PHE A 104 -23.50 16.83 7.83
N ASP A 105 -24.62 16.41 8.41
CA ASP A 105 -25.84 17.20 8.54
C ASP A 105 -25.62 18.48 9.31
N TRP A 106 -24.88 18.41 10.43
CA TRP A 106 -24.48 19.60 11.18
C TRP A 106 -23.57 20.50 10.34
N THR A 107 -22.55 19.94 9.70
CA THR A 107 -21.60 20.68 8.85
C THR A 107 -22.34 21.51 7.80
N LEU A 108 -23.23 20.89 7.02
CA LEU A 108 -24.02 21.59 6.00
C LEU A 108 -25.00 22.60 6.61
N SER A 109 -25.54 22.34 7.81
CA SER A 109 -26.45 23.26 8.50
C SER A 109 -25.81 24.59 8.90
N GLU A 110 -24.49 24.58 9.13
CA GLU A 110 -23.70 25.77 9.47
C GLU A 110 -23.19 26.51 8.23
N GLY A 111 -23.59 26.08 7.01
CA GLY A 111 -23.10 26.63 5.76
C GLY A 111 -21.63 26.28 5.47
N ILE A 112 -21.13 25.20 6.06
CA ILE A 112 -19.75 24.74 5.90
C ILE A 112 -19.70 23.75 4.74
N SER A 113 -18.74 23.93 3.83
CA SER A 113 -18.50 22.99 2.73
C SER A 113 -17.70 21.77 3.21
N ALA A 114 -17.85 20.61 2.56
CA ALA A 114 -17.04 19.44 2.89
C ALA A 114 -16.69 18.62 1.66
N ASN A 115 -15.46 18.12 1.63
CA ASN A 115 -15.00 17.09 0.70
C ASN A 115 -14.95 15.75 1.44
N ILE A 116 -15.68 14.75 0.93
CA ILE A 116 -15.83 13.44 1.60
C ILE A 116 -14.64 12.54 1.28
N TYR A 117 -13.86 12.20 2.31
CA TYR A 117 -12.68 11.37 2.19
C TYR A 117 -12.90 10.01 2.90
N MET A 118 -13.04 8.88 2.22
CA MET A 118 -13.24 8.71 0.79
C MET A 118 -14.72 8.57 0.46
N PHE A 119 -15.17 9.24 -0.60
CA PHE A 119 -16.46 8.92 -1.21
C PHE A 119 -16.40 7.53 -1.86
N HIS A 120 -15.36 7.26 -2.62
CA HIS A 120 -15.01 5.94 -3.13
C HIS A 120 -13.49 5.82 -3.07
N GLY A 121 -12.99 4.80 -2.37
CA GLY A 121 -11.55 4.60 -2.25
C GLY A 121 -10.98 3.66 -3.32
N GLY A 122 -11.66 2.54 -3.59
CA GLY A 122 -11.25 1.58 -4.63
C GLY A 122 -10.11 0.67 -4.19
N THR A 123 -9.08 0.51 -5.02
CA THR A 123 -8.00 -0.48 -4.83
C THR A 123 -6.62 0.11 -5.12
N ASN A 124 -5.67 -0.19 -4.24
CA ASN A 124 -4.24 0.07 -4.44
C ASN A 124 -3.62 -1.01 -5.34
N TRP A 125 -3.83 -0.90 -6.65
CA TRP A 125 -3.32 -1.91 -7.60
C TRP A 125 -1.81 -2.11 -7.55
N GLY A 126 -1.37 -3.32 -7.86
CA GLY A 126 0.04 -3.68 -7.94
C GLY A 126 0.87 -3.32 -6.70
N PHE A 127 1.86 -2.45 -6.88
CA PHE A 127 2.82 -2.07 -5.85
C PHE A 127 2.50 -0.74 -5.17
N TYR A 128 1.37 -0.12 -5.48
CA TYR A 128 1.10 1.28 -5.17
C TYR A 128 0.55 1.52 -3.75
N ALA A 129 0.21 0.47 -3.00
CA ALA A 129 -0.09 0.58 -1.58
C ALA A 129 1.11 1.20 -0.83
N GLY A 130 0.80 2.17 0.02
CA GLY A 130 1.79 2.87 0.83
C GLY A 130 2.04 2.18 2.17
N ALA A 131 2.50 2.98 3.13
CA ALA A 131 2.66 2.54 4.50
C ALA A 131 2.66 3.74 5.45
N ASN A 132 2.33 3.49 6.71
CA ASN A 132 2.49 4.46 7.78
C ASN A 132 3.71 4.18 8.65
N TRP A 133 4.12 5.24 9.35
CA TRP A 133 4.97 5.13 10.52
C TRP A 133 4.26 5.68 11.74
N ASN A 134 3.96 4.81 12.69
CA ASN A 134 3.20 5.17 13.88
C ASN A 134 3.91 4.69 15.15
N GLY A 135 4.33 5.62 16.02
CA GLY A 135 4.94 5.28 17.31
C GLY A 135 6.16 4.35 17.20
N GLY A 136 6.94 4.46 16.13
CA GLY A 136 8.09 3.60 15.88
C GLY A 136 7.75 2.26 15.23
N ARG A 137 6.55 2.07 14.67
CA ARG A 137 6.15 0.88 13.92
C ARG A 137 5.92 1.22 12.45
N TYR A 138 6.40 0.34 11.57
CA TYR A 138 6.09 0.36 10.15
C TYR A 138 4.80 -0.42 9.90
N GLU A 139 3.83 0.21 9.24
CA GLU A 139 2.47 -0.33 9.07
C GLU A 139 2.11 -0.26 7.57
N PRO A 140 2.37 -1.31 6.77
CA PRO A 140 2.08 -1.30 5.34
C PRO A 140 0.58 -1.43 5.10
N ASP A 141 0.10 -0.62 4.18
CA ASP A 141 -1.32 -0.56 3.82
C ASP A 141 -1.72 -1.83 3.04
N THR A 142 -2.99 -2.18 3.15
CA THR A 142 -3.57 -3.29 2.38
C THR A 142 -3.75 -2.90 0.91
N THR A 143 -4.04 -3.91 0.08
CA THR A 143 -4.34 -3.70 -1.34
C THR A 143 -5.72 -3.08 -1.50
N SER A 144 -6.71 -3.52 -0.73
CA SER A 144 -8.03 -2.89 -0.73
C SER A 144 -7.92 -1.48 -0.15
N TYR A 145 -8.49 -0.51 -0.87
CA TYR A 145 -8.69 0.85 -0.38
C TYR A 145 -10.19 1.13 -0.21
N ASP A 146 -10.97 0.10 0.16
CA ASP A 146 -12.40 0.21 0.47
C ASP A 146 -12.69 1.37 1.43
N TYR A 147 -11.80 1.56 2.41
CA TYR A 147 -11.80 2.67 3.36
C TYR A 147 -13.02 2.67 4.31
N SER A 148 -13.92 1.68 4.27
CA SER A 148 -15.28 1.85 4.78
C SER A 148 -15.92 3.14 4.21
N ALA A 149 -15.73 3.38 2.92
CA ALA A 149 -16.15 4.60 2.24
C ALA A 149 -17.67 4.67 2.03
N VAL A 150 -18.11 5.73 1.36
CA VAL A 150 -19.51 5.91 0.95
C VAL A 150 -19.91 4.86 -0.10
N LEU A 151 -19.02 4.58 -1.06
CA LEU A 151 -19.08 3.45 -1.97
C LEU A 151 -17.98 2.44 -1.61
N ASP A 152 -18.28 1.15 -1.64
CA ASP A 152 -17.29 0.11 -1.34
C ASP A 152 -16.19 0.00 -2.43
N GLU A 153 -15.24 -0.92 -2.25
CA GLU A 153 -14.14 -1.18 -3.19
C GLU A 153 -14.61 -1.41 -4.65
N ALA A 154 -15.78 -2.02 -4.85
CA ALA A 154 -16.36 -2.27 -6.18
C ALA A 154 -17.30 -1.15 -6.66
N GLY A 155 -17.39 -0.03 -5.92
CA GLY A 155 -18.21 1.13 -6.28
C GLY A 155 -19.69 0.98 -5.94
N ARG A 156 -20.08 0.01 -5.10
CA ARG A 156 -21.48 -0.22 -4.73
C ARG A 156 -21.91 0.73 -3.60
N PRO A 157 -23.14 1.27 -3.63
CA PRO A 157 -23.69 2.05 -2.52
C PRO A 157 -23.69 1.29 -1.19
N THR A 158 -23.23 1.94 -0.12
CA THR A 158 -23.28 1.42 1.25
C THR A 158 -24.37 2.13 2.07
N ASP A 159 -24.56 1.72 3.33
CA ASP A 159 -25.42 2.45 4.27
C ASP A 159 -25.02 3.94 4.40
N LYS A 160 -23.72 4.26 4.28
CA LYS A 160 -23.24 5.65 4.28
C LYS A 160 -23.71 6.42 3.06
N PHE A 161 -23.78 5.77 1.89
CA PHE A 161 -24.32 6.39 0.67
C PHE A 161 -25.74 6.86 0.88
N HIS A 162 -26.59 5.98 1.39
CA HIS A 162 -28.00 6.30 1.62
C HIS A 162 -28.17 7.40 2.67
N ALA A 163 -27.46 7.30 3.81
CA ALA A 163 -27.53 8.31 4.86
C ALA A 163 -27.04 9.70 4.40
N PHE A 164 -25.95 9.76 3.63
CA PHE A 164 -25.42 11.03 3.11
C PHE A 164 -26.33 11.63 2.04
N LYS A 165 -26.93 10.79 1.20
CA LYS A 165 -27.92 11.21 0.19
C LYS A 165 -29.12 11.89 0.87
N GLU A 166 -29.64 11.31 1.95
CA GLU A 166 -30.75 11.90 2.72
C GLU A 166 -30.37 13.27 3.31
N VAL A 167 -29.17 13.39 3.87
CA VAL A 167 -28.65 14.66 4.39
C VAL A 167 -28.56 15.72 3.29
N ILE A 168 -28.04 15.37 2.11
CA ILE A 168 -27.95 16.30 0.98
C ILE A 168 -29.33 16.73 0.52
N GLN A 169 -30.29 15.81 0.36
CA GLN A 169 -31.67 16.14 -0.04
C GLN A 169 -32.35 17.06 0.99
N LYS A 170 -32.10 16.84 2.28
CA LYS A 170 -32.61 17.68 3.37
C LYS A 170 -32.01 19.09 3.36
N ARG A 171 -30.68 19.21 3.17
CA ARG A 171 -29.94 20.47 3.30
C ARG A 171 -29.90 21.29 2.01
N VAL A 172 -30.06 20.62 0.87
CA VAL A 172 -30.10 21.23 -0.46
C VAL A 172 -31.38 20.74 -1.16
N PRO A 173 -32.57 21.22 -0.75
CA PRO A 173 -33.85 20.72 -1.27
C PRO A 173 -34.05 21.01 -2.78
N THR A 174 -33.24 21.89 -3.35
CA THR A 174 -33.18 22.17 -4.79
C THR A 174 -32.33 21.17 -5.57
N ALA A 175 -31.55 20.31 -4.91
CA ALA A 175 -30.73 19.32 -5.57
C ALA A 175 -31.61 18.26 -6.24
N THR A 176 -31.47 18.14 -7.56
CA THR A 176 -32.10 17.06 -8.33
C THR A 176 -31.14 15.89 -8.39
N LEU A 177 -31.56 14.74 -7.85
CA LEU A 177 -30.77 13.51 -7.89
C LEU A 177 -31.31 12.58 -8.98
N GLY A 178 -30.45 12.22 -9.93
CA GLY A 178 -30.78 11.22 -10.95
C GLY A 178 -30.93 9.81 -10.37
N PRO A 179 -31.43 8.86 -11.17
CA PRO A 179 -31.40 7.44 -10.80
C PRO A 179 -29.95 6.97 -10.64
N LEU A 180 -29.75 5.94 -9.82
CA LEU A 180 -28.46 5.28 -9.77
C LEU A 180 -28.21 4.53 -11.09
N PRO A 181 -26.94 4.42 -11.54
CA PRO A 181 -26.59 3.48 -12.59
C PRO A 181 -26.98 2.05 -12.21
N GLU A 182 -27.24 1.22 -13.22
CA GLU A 182 -27.43 -0.21 -13.00
C GLU A 182 -26.17 -0.84 -12.37
N PRO A 183 -26.31 -1.71 -11.36
CA PRO A 183 -25.16 -2.38 -10.75
C PRO A 183 -24.36 -3.19 -11.78
N LEU A 184 -23.03 -3.16 -11.63
CA LEU A 184 -22.16 -4.02 -12.42
C LEU A 184 -22.41 -5.51 -12.05
N PRO A 185 -22.35 -6.42 -13.03
CA PRO A 185 -22.58 -7.84 -12.78
C PRO A 185 -21.47 -8.42 -11.92
N ILE A 186 -21.84 -9.21 -10.91
CA ILE A 186 -20.91 -9.98 -10.09
C ILE A 186 -20.98 -11.45 -10.53
N ILE A 187 -19.81 -12.07 -10.71
CA ILE A 187 -19.70 -13.48 -11.10
C ILE A 187 -18.91 -14.28 -10.07
N SER A 188 -19.13 -15.59 -10.08
CA SER A 188 -18.29 -16.55 -9.37
C SER A 188 -17.46 -17.32 -10.38
N ILE A 189 -16.17 -17.46 -10.10
CA ILE A 189 -15.26 -18.29 -10.89
C ILE A 189 -15.02 -19.57 -10.09
N ALA A 190 -15.11 -20.72 -10.76
CA ALA A 190 -14.78 -22.01 -10.15
C ALA A 190 -13.29 -22.07 -9.76
N GLU A 191 -12.91 -23.06 -8.95
CA GLU A 191 -11.52 -23.23 -8.53
C GLU A 191 -10.54 -23.22 -9.72
N ILE A 192 -9.56 -22.32 -9.67
CA ILE A 192 -8.54 -22.17 -10.70
C ILE A 192 -7.39 -23.12 -10.38
N LYS A 193 -7.16 -24.11 -11.25
CA LYS A 193 -6.04 -25.04 -11.11
C LYS A 193 -4.74 -24.38 -11.58
N LEU A 194 -3.77 -24.28 -10.67
CA LEU A 194 -2.43 -23.79 -10.96
C LEU A 194 -1.55 -24.95 -11.45
N THR A 195 -1.56 -25.17 -12.76
CA THR A 195 -0.94 -26.33 -13.43
C THR A 195 0.51 -26.11 -13.87
N SER A 196 1.05 -24.92 -13.64
CA SER A 196 2.43 -24.60 -13.95
C SER A 196 3.07 -23.72 -12.90
N ALA A 197 4.38 -23.85 -12.72
CA ALA A 197 5.16 -23.11 -11.75
C ALA A 197 6.54 -22.74 -12.31
N ALA A 198 7.07 -21.58 -11.94
CA ALA A 198 8.46 -21.22 -12.15
C ALA A 198 9.12 -20.92 -10.79
N ARG A 199 10.25 -21.56 -10.52
CA ARG A 199 11.05 -21.27 -9.32
C ARG A 199 11.75 -19.94 -9.50
N LEU A 200 11.59 -19.04 -8.53
CA LEU A 200 12.12 -17.69 -8.63
C LEU A 200 13.63 -17.69 -8.89
N PHE A 201 14.38 -18.55 -8.19
CA PHE A 201 15.85 -18.55 -8.19
C PHE A 201 16.48 -19.14 -9.45
N GLU A 202 15.75 -19.93 -10.24
CA GLU A 202 16.23 -20.44 -11.54
C GLU A 202 16.32 -19.34 -12.60
N LYS A 203 15.75 -18.16 -12.31
CA LYS A 203 15.85 -17.00 -13.16
C LYS A 203 16.27 -15.76 -12.38
N MET A 204 17.57 -15.56 -12.36
CA MET A 204 18.17 -14.33 -11.86
C MET A 204 18.85 -13.57 -13.00
N PRO A 205 18.70 -12.24 -13.06
CA PRO A 205 19.46 -11.42 -13.98
C PRO A 205 20.96 -11.47 -13.63
N ALA A 206 21.80 -10.83 -14.44
CA ALA A 206 23.17 -10.57 -14.04
C ALA A 206 23.19 -9.74 -12.74
N PRO A 207 24.00 -10.10 -11.73
CA PRO A 207 24.03 -9.35 -10.48
C PRO A 207 24.77 -8.02 -10.65
N VAL A 208 24.35 -7.04 -9.86
CA VAL A 208 25.21 -5.90 -9.53
C VAL A 208 26.06 -6.29 -8.32
N VAL A 209 27.38 -6.30 -8.47
CA VAL A 209 28.31 -6.67 -7.39
C VAL A 209 28.79 -5.40 -6.68
N LYS A 210 28.68 -5.37 -5.36
CA LYS A 210 29.22 -4.32 -4.48
C LYS A 210 29.76 -4.95 -3.20
N ASP A 211 30.76 -4.34 -2.59
CA ASP A 211 31.31 -4.88 -1.34
C ASP A 211 30.32 -4.81 -0.17
N GLN A 212 29.44 -3.82 -0.17
CA GLN A 212 28.42 -3.58 0.86
C GLN A 212 27.00 -3.76 0.29
N PRO A 213 26.00 -4.10 1.13
CA PRO A 213 24.61 -4.14 0.69
C PRO A 213 24.14 -2.80 0.11
N ALA A 214 23.40 -2.86 -0.99
CA ALA A 214 22.89 -1.70 -1.71
C ALA A 214 21.39 -1.49 -1.49
N THR A 215 20.93 -0.24 -1.49
CA THR A 215 19.48 0.01 -1.51
C THR A 215 18.90 -0.36 -2.87
N MET A 216 17.63 -0.76 -2.90
CA MET A 216 16.87 -1.07 -4.12
C MET A 216 16.95 0.08 -5.15
N GLU A 217 16.84 1.34 -4.69
CA GLU A 217 16.90 2.51 -5.56
C GLU A 217 18.29 2.72 -6.17
N SER A 218 19.36 2.38 -5.42
CA SER A 218 20.74 2.46 -5.95
C SER A 218 21.06 1.38 -6.99
N LEU A 219 20.16 0.41 -7.16
CA LEU A 219 20.17 -0.61 -8.21
C LEU A 219 19.26 -0.22 -9.39
N GLY A 220 18.63 0.95 -9.36
CA GLY A 220 17.70 1.40 -10.39
C GLY A 220 16.30 0.76 -10.32
N GLN A 221 15.96 0.14 -9.19
CA GLN A 221 14.67 -0.54 -9.00
C GLN A 221 13.76 0.24 -8.03
N ASN A 222 12.46 0.30 -8.33
CA ASN A 222 11.48 1.04 -7.51
C ASN A 222 10.60 0.12 -6.67
N PHE A 223 10.21 -1.03 -7.19
CA PHE A 223 9.22 -1.94 -6.62
C PHE A 223 9.64 -3.40 -6.75
N GLY A 224 8.88 -4.33 -6.14
CA GLY A 224 9.17 -5.75 -6.17
C GLY A 224 10.15 -6.17 -5.08
N HIS A 225 11.09 -7.05 -5.45
CA HIS A 225 12.04 -7.67 -4.53
C HIS A 225 13.47 -7.49 -5.02
N VAL A 226 14.44 -7.61 -4.11
CA VAL A 226 15.85 -7.77 -4.45
C VAL A 226 16.39 -8.99 -3.69
N LEU A 227 17.04 -9.89 -4.40
CA LEU A 227 17.80 -10.98 -3.78
C LEU A 227 19.24 -10.50 -3.57
N TYR A 228 19.69 -10.55 -2.32
CA TYR A 228 21.06 -10.24 -1.92
C TYR A 228 21.77 -11.55 -1.61
N THR A 229 22.92 -11.81 -2.22
CA THR A 229 23.71 -13.01 -1.89
C THR A 229 25.16 -12.67 -1.57
N THR A 230 25.77 -13.47 -0.70
CA THR A 230 27.20 -13.43 -0.40
C THR A 230 27.71 -14.83 -0.06
N LYS A 231 29.02 -15.03 -0.15
CA LYS A 231 29.69 -16.29 0.22
C LYS A 231 30.04 -16.28 1.71
N VAL A 232 29.73 -17.38 2.37
CA VAL A 232 30.02 -17.59 3.79
C VAL A 232 30.70 -18.94 3.97
N LYS A 233 31.58 -19.04 4.98
CA LYS A 233 32.26 -20.28 5.33
C LYS A 233 31.75 -20.78 6.67
N GLY A 234 31.32 -22.04 6.71
CA GLY A 234 30.97 -22.71 7.96
C GLY A 234 32.08 -23.66 8.46
N PRO A 235 31.79 -24.45 9.50
CA PRO A 235 30.48 -24.57 10.14
C PRO A 235 30.13 -23.34 10.98
N PHE A 236 28.86 -22.93 10.96
CA PHE A 236 28.32 -21.87 11.81
C PHE A 236 26.85 -22.16 12.15
N ARG A 237 26.47 -21.96 13.41
CA ARG A 237 25.06 -21.96 13.84
C ARG A 237 24.84 -20.79 14.77
N GLY A 238 23.87 -19.95 14.44
CA GLY A 238 23.52 -18.79 15.27
C GLY A 238 22.82 -17.71 14.48
N THR A 239 22.97 -16.48 14.96
CA THR A 239 22.16 -15.36 14.49
C THR A 239 22.76 -14.66 13.28
N LEU A 240 21.94 -14.48 12.25
CA LEU A 240 22.13 -13.49 11.20
C LEU A 240 21.37 -12.21 11.59
N SER A 241 22.01 -11.05 11.50
CA SER A 241 21.40 -9.76 11.80
C SER A 241 21.47 -8.80 10.62
N ALA A 242 20.34 -8.13 10.34
CA ALA A 242 20.21 -7.07 9.34
C ALA A 242 19.36 -5.94 9.95
N PRO A 243 19.93 -5.09 10.82
CA PRO A 243 19.19 -4.09 11.61
C PRO A 243 18.44 -3.04 10.77
N VAL A 244 18.73 -2.94 9.47
CA VAL A 244 18.14 -1.94 8.57
C VAL A 244 17.53 -2.56 7.31
N VAL A 245 16.93 -3.75 7.44
CA VAL A 245 16.11 -4.37 6.39
C VAL A 245 14.80 -3.60 6.19
N LYS A 246 14.52 -3.24 4.94
CA LYS A 246 13.31 -2.52 4.52
C LYS A 246 12.64 -3.25 3.36
N ASP A 247 11.64 -4.11 3.58
CA ASP A 247 10.86 -4.26 4.83
C ASP A 247 10.80 -5.69 5.38
N ARG A 248 10.90 -6.70 4.52
CA ARG A 248 10.78 -8.10 4.93
C ARG A 248 11.78 -8.95 4.18
N ALA A 249 12.54 -9.79 4.89
CA ALA A 249 13.52 -10.68 4.26
C ALA A 249 13.22 -12.14 4.57
N ILE A 250 13.25 -12.98 3.54
CA ILE A 250 13.33 -14.44 3.67
C ILE A 250 14.79 -14.85 3.49
N ILE A 251 15.31 -15.67 4.40
CA ILE A 251 16.73 -16.03 4.47
C ILE A 251 16.89 -17.44 3.89
N PHE A 252 17.97 -17.65 3.15
CA PHE A 252 18.31 -18.91 2.50
C PHE A 252 19.80 -19.23 2.66
N VAL A 253 20.13 -20.51 2.81
CA VAL A 253 21.51 -21.04 2.66
C VAL A 253 21.44 -22.09 1.56
N ASP A 254 22.18 -21.87 0.48
CA ASP A 254 22.15 -22.69 -0.76
C ASP A 254 20.72 -22.95 -1.26
N GLY A 255 19.90 -21.90 -1.28
CA GLY A 255 18.50 -21.96 -1.72
C GLY A 255 17.54 -22.57 -0.70
N LYS A 256 18.02 -23.14 0.42
CA LYS A 256 17.18 -23.70 1.47
C LYS A 256 16.81 -22.64 2.50
N ARG A 257 15.50 -22.43 2.69
CA ARG A 257 14.97 -21.43 3.62
C ARG A 257 15.45 -21.68 5.07
N GLN A 258 15.85 -20.61 5.73
CA GLN A 258 16.33 -20.59 7.11
C GLN A 258 15.41 -19.75 7.99
N GLY A 259 15.26 -20.21 9.24
CA GLY A 259 14.65 -19.44 10.33
C GLY A 259 13.28 -18.82 10.04
N VAL A 260 12.90 -17.91 10.93
CA VAL A 260 11.72 -17.06 10.74
C VAL A 260 12.12 -15.84 9.91
N PRO A 261 11.32 -15.40 8.92
CA PRO A 261 11.60 -14.18 8.16
C PRO A 261 11.76 -12.95 9.06
N MET A 262 12.73 -12.11 8.69
CA MET A 262 12.83 -10.75 9.24
C MET A 262 11.65 -9.93 8.73
N ASP A 263 11.07 -9.11 9.61
CA ASP A 263 9.86 -8.32 9.33
C ASP A 263 9.91 -7.03 10.13
N ARG A 264 10.04 -5.91 9.41
CA ARG A 264 10.16 -4.55 9.96
C ARG A 264 8.95 -4.17 10.82
N ARG A 265 7.74 -4.65 10.49
CA ARG A 265 6.50 -4.31 11.23
C ARG A 265 6.58 -4.73 12.69
N VAL A 266 7.16 -5.91 12.92
CA VAL A 266 7.33 -6.50 14.26
C VAL A 266 8.75 -6.34 14.79
N LYS A 267 9.55 -5.44 14.19
CA LYS A 267 10.94 -5.14 14.57
C LYS A 267 11.83 -6.39 14.66
N ARG A 268 11.57 -7.39 13.82
CA ARG A 268 12.38 -8.61 13.76
C ARG A 268 13.47 -8.42 12.70
N PHE A 269 14.68 -8.11 13.18
CA PHE A 269 15.85 -7.83 12.35
C PHE A 269 16.91 -8.93 12.40
N THR A 270 16.57 -10.07 12.98
CA THR A 270 17.43 -11.23 13.12
C THR A 270 16.73 -12.48 12.61
N ALA A 271 17.54 -13.46 12.19
CA ALA A 271 17.08 -14.81 11.86
C ALA A 271 18.14 -15.82 12.29
N GLU A 272 17.71 -16.97 12.80
CA GLU A 272 18.62 -18.08 13.07
C GLU A 272 18.98 -18.79 11.76
N VAL A 273 20.27 -19.06 11.58
CA VAL A 273 20.82 -19.73 10.39
C VAL A 273 21.77 -20.85 10.80
N GLU A 274 21.79 -21.90 9.98
CA GLU A 274 22.76 -22.98 10.07
C GLU A 274 23.52 -23.08 8.74
N ILE A 275 24.84 -22.99 8.82
CA ILE A 275 25.77 -23.08 7.71
C ILE A 275 26.63 -24.33 7.97
N PRO A 276 26.52 -25.38 7.14
CA PRO A 276 27.35 -26.58 7.26
C PRO A 276 28.84 -26.29 7.07
N GLU A 277 29.68 -27.31 7.29
CA GLU A 277 31.10 -27.21 6.97
C GLU A 277 31.31 -27.03 5.46
N GLY A 278 32.10 -26.01 5.08
CA GLY A 278 32.38 -25.68 3.69
C GLY A 278 32.05 -24.24 3.32
N GLU A 279 32.13 -23.93 2.02
CA GLU A 279 31.71 -22.65 1.46
C GLU A 279 30.26 -22.76 0.96
N HIS A 280 29.43 -21.79 1.37
CA HIS A 280 28.01 -21.75 1.10
C HIS A 280 27.57 -20.37 0.59
N THR A 281 26.42 -20.32 -0.06
CA THR A 281 25.79 -19.08 -0.49
C THR A 281 24.68 -18.70 0.49
N LEU A 282 24.86 -17.60 1.21
CA LEU A 282 23.82 -16.98 2.00
C LEU A 282 22.99 -16.06 1.09
N GLY A 283 21.67 -16.15 1.17
CA GLY A 283 20.74 -15.33 0.40
C GLY A 283 19.68 -14.66 1.28
N LEU A 284 19.38 -13.38 1.02
CA LEU A 284 18.27 -12.64 1.61
C LEU A 284 17.38 -12.13 0.48
N LEU A 285 16.18 -12.68 0.32
CA LEU A 285 15.17 -12.14 -0.59
C LEU A 285 14.37 -11.06 0.15
N VAL A 286 14.63 -9.80 -0.18
CA VAL A 286 14.02 -8.64 0.49
C VAL A 286 12.85 -8.11 -0.34
N GLU A 287 11.68 -8.03 0.28
CA GLU A 287 10.47 -7.45 -0.27
C GLU A 287 10.33 -5.98 0.15
N ASN A 288 10.03 -5.10 -0.81
CA ASN A 288 9.51 -3.76 -0.56
C ASN A 288 7.99 -3.86 -0.35
N LEU A 289 7.51 -3.55 0.86
CA LEU A 289 6.09 -3.64 1.23
C LEU A 289 5.28 -2.35 0.96
N GLY A 290 5.92 -1.27 0.52
CA GLY A 290 5.31 0.05 0.33
C GLY A 290 6.13 1.13 1.04
N ARG A 291 6.46 2.23 0.37
CA ARG A 291 7.17 3.35 1.02
C ARG A 291 6.20 4.08 1.95
N ILE A 292 6.73 4.55 3.08
CA ILE A 292 6.01 5.42 4.00
C ILE A 292 5.48 6.64 3.23
N ASN A 293 4.21 6.98 3.44
CA ASN A 293 3.49 8.05 2.75
C ASN A 293 3.05 9.20 3.69
N PHE A 294 3.37 9.11 4.98
CA PHE A 294 3.09 10.14 5.97
C PHE A 294 4.21 10.25 7.01
N SER A 295 4.40 11.44 7.60
CA SER A 295 5.45 11.83 8.56
C SER A 295 6.85 12.11 7.98
N ARG A 296 7.76 12.61 8.83
CA ARG A 296 9.17 12.87 8.47
C ARG A 296 9.97 11.62 8.12
N GLU A 297 9.50 10.44 8.50
CA GLU A 297 10.18 9.18 8.19
C GLU A 297 10.22 8.88 6.69
N MET A 298 9.35 9.52 5.89
CA MET A 298 9.38 9.43 4.42
C MET A 298 10.74 9.84 3.82
N ILE A 299 11.43 10.82 4.42
CA ILE A 299 12.68 11.38 3.88
C ILE A 299 13.77 10.29 3.74
N GLY A 300 13.80 9.35 4.68
CA GLY A 300 14.80 8.26 4.74
C GLY A 300 14.31 6.93 4.15
N GLU A 301 13.18 6.93 3.44
CA GLU A 301 12.49 5.69 3.08
C GLU A 301 13.05 5.04 1.80
N ARG A 302 14.27 4.53 1.92
CA ARG A 302 14.90 3.60 0.97
C ARG A 302 14.49 2.17 1.24
N LYS A 303 14.53 1.30 0.22
CA LYS A 303 14.13 -0.11 0.34
C LYS A 303 15.30 -1.06 0.11
N GLY A 304 15.15 -2.31 0.51
CA GLY A 304 16.22 -3.31 0.46
C GLY A 304 17.02 -3.40 1.75
N LEU A 305 18.33 -3.62 1.63
CA LEU A 305 19.27 -3.59 2.75
C LEU A 305 19.98 -2.24 2.76
N THR A 306 19.82 -1.49 3.84
CA THR A 306 20.31 -0.10 3.92
C THR A 306 21.49 0.07 4.88
N GLY A 307 22.02 -1.05 5.39
CA GLY A 307 23.17 -1.10 6.30
C GLY A 307 23.81 -2.49 6.32
N PRO A 308 24.88 -2.67 7.12
CA PRO A 308 25.65 -3.91 7.15
C PRO A 308 24.82 -5.08 7.68
N VAL A 309 25.12 -6.27 7.17
CA VAL A 309 24.56 -7.55 7.63
C VAL A 309 25.66 -8.32 8.33
N LYS A 310 25.35 -8.90 9.49
CA LYS A 310 26.33 -9.64 10.30
C LYS A 310 25.90 -11.08 10.52
N LEU A 311 26.87 -12.00 10.43
CA LEU A 311 26.75 -13.39 10.84
C LEU A 311 27.47 -13.55 12.18
N GLY A 312 26.72 -13.70 13.27
CA GLY A 312 27.23 -13.43 14.62
C GLY A 312 27.73 -12.00 14.71
N ASP A 313 28.97 -11.82 15.17
CA ASP A 313 29.61 -10.50 15.26
C ASP A 313 30.33 -10.07 13.97
N LYS A 314 30.45 -10.98 12.99
CA LYS A 314 31.19 -10.73 11.75
C LYS A 314 30.32 -10.05 10.71
N GLU A 315 30.71 -8.85 10.31
CA GLU A 315 30.14 -8.17 9.15
C GLU A 315 30.48 -8.91 7.84
N LEU A 316 29.46 -9.06 6.98
CA LEU A 316 29.56 -9.74 5.70
C LEU A 316 29.76 -8.72 4.56
N SER A 317 30.61 -9.07 3.61
CA SER A 317 30.92 -8.25 2.44
C SER A 317 30.82 -9.06 1.14
N GLY A 318 31.20 -8.47 -0.01
CA GLY A 318 31.20 -9.16 -1.31
C GLY A 318 29.80 -9.56 -1.79
N TRP A 319 28.89 -8.59 -1.85
CA TRP A 319 27.48 -8.81 -2.15
C TRP A 319 27.16 -8.80 -3.65
N SER A 320 26.40 -9.79 -4.09
CA SER A 320 25.72 -9.83 -5.38
C SER A 320 24.25 -9.47 -5.21
N HIS A 321 23.76 -8.55 -6.04
CA HIS A 321 22.41 -8.00 -5.96
C HIS A 321 21.63 -8.33 -7.23
N TYR A 322 20.50 -9.01 -7.07
CA TYR A 322 19.65 -9.44 -8.17
C TYR A 322 18.29 -8.78 -8.09
N SER A 323 17.98 -7.94 -9.07
CA SER A 323 16.68 -7.29 -9.18
C SER A 323 15.58 -8.28 -9.57
N VAL A 324 14.48 -8.24 -8.83
CA VAL A 324 13.27 -9.05 -9.07
C VAL A 324 12.07 -8.09 -9.11
N PRO A 325 11.88 -7.36 -10.22
CA PRO A 325 10.86 -6.31 -10.34
C PRO A 325 9.44 -6.87 -10.38
N LEU A 326 9.26 -8.11 -10.88
CA LEU A 326 7.96 -8.76 -11.11
C LEU A 326 7.04 -7.95 -12.05
N ASP A 327 7.61 -7.21 -13.00
CA ASP A 327 6.86 -6.66 -14.13
C ASP A 327 6.50 -7.78 -15.14
N SER A 328 5.68 -7.45 -16.14
CA SER A 328 5.21 -8.41 -17.14
C SER A 328 6.38 -9.07 -17.88
N GLU A 329 7.39 -8.31 -18.29
CA GLU A 329 8.58 -8.83 -19.00
C GLU A 329 9.35 -9.83 -18.14
N TRP A 330 9.55 -9.51 -16.85
CA TRP A 330 10.19 -10.41 -15.91
C TRP A 330 9.32 -11.65 -15.66
N LEU A 331 8.00 -11.54 -15.58
CA LEU A 331 7.15 -12.72 -15.40
C LEU A 331 7.15 -13.60 -16.65
N GLU A 332 6.98 -13.04 -17.84
CA GLU A 332 6.89 -13.77 -19.10
C GLU A 332 8.15 -14.56 -19.43
N SER A 333 9.34 -14.00 -19.12
CA SER A 333 10.59 -14.69 -19.40
C SER A 333 10.93 -15.81 -18.41
N THR A 334 10.09 -16.12 -17.40
CA THR A 334 10.34 -17.26 -16.49
C THR A 334 10.12 -18.60 -17.19
N LYS A 335 11.07 -19.53 -17.02
CA LYS A 335 10.90 -20.91 -17.47
C LYS A 335 10.00 -21.64 -16.49
N SER A 336 8.86 -22.14 -16.97
CA SER A 336 7.89 -22.83 -16.12
C SER A 336 7.95 -24.33 -16.35
N ILE A 337 7.76 -25.09 -15.28
CA ILE A 337 7.46 -26.52 -15.32
C ILE A 337 5.95 -26.71 -15.24
N SER A 338 5.43 -27.66 -16.00
CA SER A 338 4.03 -28.08 -15.89
C SER A 338 3.93 -29.30 -14.99
N GLY A 339 2.86 -29.42 -14.23
CA GLY A 339 2.69 -30.54 -13.32
C GLY A 339 1.33 -30.57 -12.65
N ASP A 340 1.13 -31.60 -11.82
CA ASP A 340 -0.04 -31.70 -10.96
C ASP A 340 -0.03 -30.57 -9.91
N PRO A 341 -1.13 -29.82 -9.72
CA PRO A 341 -1.19 -28.72 -8.77
C PRO A 341 -0.79 -29.11 -7.32
N ALA A 342 -1.08 -30.33 -6.87
CA ALA A 342 -0.74 -30.76 -5.52
C ALA A 342 0.76 -31.03 -5.35
N GLU A 343 1.45 -31.47 -6.40
CA GLU A 343 2.91 -31.60 -6.41
C GLU A 343 3.59 -30.23 -6.53
N LEU A 344 3.07 -29.34 -7.37
CA LEU A 344 3.59 -27.98 -7.50
C LEU A 344 3.46 -27.18 -6.19
N ALA A 345 2.39 -27.38 -5.42
CA ALA A 345 2.19 -26.73 -4.13
C ALA A 345 3.22 -27.12 -3.05
N LYS A 346 3.97 -28.22 -3.25
CA LYS A 346 5.02 -28.68 -2.31
C LYS A 346 6.36 -27.96 -2.52
N LEU A 347 6.49 -27.13 -3.55
CA LEU A 347 7.72 -26.37 -3.79
C LEU A 347 8.00 -25.42 -2.61
N ALA A 348 9.14 -25.62 -1.95
CA ALA A 348 9.52 -24.90 -0.72
C ALA A 348 10.15 -23.51 -0.95
N GLU A 349 10.30 -23.12 -2.21
CA GLU A 349 10.93 -21.87 -2.65
C GLU A 349 9.87 -20.79 -2.96
N PRO A 350 10.25 -19.51 -3.08
CA PRO A 350 9.41 -18.53 -3.75
C PRO A 350 9.12 -18.98 -5.18
N VAL A 351 7.84 -19.06 -5.54
CA VAL A 351 7.39 -19.63 -6.81
C VAL A 351 6.37 -18.71 -7.47
N VAL A 352 6.47 -18.60 -8.79
CA VAL A 352 5.44 -18.00 -9.65
C VAL A 352 4.55 -19.12 -10.17
N TYR A 353 3.31 -19.18 -9.70
CA TYR A 353 2.32 -20.13 -10.17
C TYR A 353 1.53 -19.58 -11.36
N ARG A 354 1.10 -20.47 -12.26
CA ARG A 354 0.27 -20.16 -13.43
C ARG A 354 -0.85 -21.18 -13.59
N GLY A 355 -2.00 -20.68 -14.01
CA GLY A 355 -3.17 -21.45 -14.39
C GLY A 355 -3.99 -20.67 -15.40
N SER A 356 -5.05 -21.28 -15.91
CA SER A 356 -6.02 -20.63 -16.79
C SER A 356 -7.43 -21.08 -16.42
N PHE A 357 -8.42 -20.25 -16.67
CA PHE A 357 -9.83 -20.56 -16.43
C PHE A 357 -10.72 -19.93 -17.50
N ASN A 358 -11.92 -20.46 -17.69
CA ASN A 358 -12.87 -19.92 -18.68
C ASN A 358 -13.96 -19.10 -17.99
N VAL A 359 -14.36 -17.99 -18.62
CA VAL A 359 -15.46 -17.14 -18.19
C VAL A 359 -16.48 -17.02 -19.33
N GLU A 360 -17.75 -17.34 -19.07
CA GLU A 360 -18.82 -17.22 -20.08
C GLU A 360 -19.28 -15.78 -20.28
N LYS A 361 -19.37 -15.01 -19.19
CA LYS A 361 -19.73 -13.59 -19.15
C LYS A 361 -18.86 -12.89 -18.13
N THR A 362 -18.29 -11.76 -18.51
CA THR A 362 -17.44 -10.95 -17.63
C THR A 362 -18.28 -10.30 -16.53
N GLY A 363 -17.70 -10.18 -15.35
CA GLY A 363 -18.26 -9.46 -14.22
C GLY A 363 -17.23 -9.38 -13.11
N ASP A 364 -17.51 -8.51 -12.15
CA ASP A 364 -16.67 -8.31 -10.98
C ASP A 364 -16.64 -9.58 -10.11
N THR A 365 -15.50 -9.86 -9.51
CA THR A 365 -15.33 -10.99 -8.59
C THR A 365 -14.20 -10.75 -7.61
N TRP A 366 -14.03 -11.65 -6.64
CA TRP A 366 -12.92 -11.61 -5.69
C TRP A 366 -12.19 -12.95 -5.69
N LEU A 367 -10.87 -12.91 -5.84
CA LEU A 367 -10.03 -14.09 -5.71
C LEU A 367 -9.79 -14.37 -4.24
N ASP A 368 -10.21 -15.53 -3.76
CA ASP A 368 -9.97 -15.99 -2.39
C ASP A 368 -8.50 -16.41 -2.22
N MET A 369 -7.77 -15.63 -1.42
CA MET A 369 -6.37 -15.83 -1.12
C MET A 369 -6.13 -16.45 0.26
N SER A 370 -7.18 -16.84 0.99
CA SER A 370 -7.09 -17.30 2.39
C SER A 370 -6.24 -18.55 2.60
N LYS A 371 -6.09 -19.39 1.56
CA LYS A 371 -5.25 -20.59 1.58
C LYS A 371 -3.80 -20.33 1.16
N PHE A 372 -3.46 -19.12 0.74
CA PHE A 372 -2.12 -18.75 0.31
C PHE A 372 -1.37 -18.01 1.42
N GLY A 373 -0.04 -18.12 1.43
CA GLY A 373 0.78 -17.48 2.46
C GLY A 373 0.92 -15.95 2.29
N LYS A 374 1.71 -15.54 1.30
CA LYS A 374 1.93 -14.13 0.95
C LYS A 374 2.40 -14.06 -0.50
N GLY A 375 1.92 -13.08 -1.26
CA GLY A 375 2.35 -12.88 -2.63
C GLY A 375 1.59 -11.78 -3.33
N MET A 376 1.55 -11.89 -4.65
CA MET A 376 0.85 -10.98 -5.55
C MET A 376 0.18 -11.79 -6.67
N VAL A 377 -0.86 -11.22 -7.28
CA VAL A 377 -1.62 -11.89 -8.33
C VAL A 377 -1.67 -11.03 -9.58
N TRP A 378 -1.52 -11.67 -10.74
CA TRP A 378 -1.76 -11.09 -12.05
C TRP A 378 -2.86 -11.87 -12.76
N VAL A 379 -3.79 -11.16 -13.41
CA VAL A 379 -4.82 -11.75 -14.28
C VAL A 379 -4.79 -11.00 -15.61
N ASN A 380 -4.64 -11.71 -16.73
CA ASN A 380 -4.52 -11.11 -18.06
C ASN A 380 -3.46 -9.99 -18.15
N GLY A 381 -2.37 -10.08 -17.38
CA GLY A 381 -1.31 -9.07 -17.32
C GLY A 381 -1.57 -7.91 -16.34
N HIS A 382 -2.77 -7.80 -15.78
CA HIS A 382 -3.11 -6.78 -14.77
C HIS A 382 -2.67 -7.23 -13.39
N ASN A 383 -1.84 -6.41 -12.72
CA ASN A 383 -1.36 -6.67 -11.37
C ASN A 383 -2.43 -6.28 -10.33
N LEU A 384 -3.10 -7.27 -9.74
CA LEU A 384 -4.15 -7.05 -8.75
C LEU A 384 -3.62 -6.53 -7.41
N GLY A 385 -2.31 -6.63 -7.18
CA GLY A 385 -1.68 -6.24 -5.93
C GLY A 385 -1.39 -7.41 -5.00
N ARG A 386 -1.25 -7.11 -3.72
CA ARG A 386 -0.68 -8.01 -2.71
C ARG A 386 -1.77 -8.75 -1.93
N TYR A 387 -1.49 -9.99 -1.56
CA TYR A 387 -2.25 -10.71 -0.54
C TYR A 387 -1.33 -11.18 0.58
N TRP A 388 -1.89 -11.34 1.78
CA TRP A 388 -1.16 -11.84 2.93
C TRP A 388 -2.10 -12.51 3.93
N GLN A 389 -1.80 -13.76 4.31
CA GLN A 389 -2.57 -14.57 5.27
C GLN A 389 -2.82 -13.93 6.64
N ILE A 390 -2.10 -12.86 6.99
CA ILE A 390 -2.28 -12.17 8.27
C ILE A 390 -3.49 -11.21 8.27
N GLY A 391 -4.10 -10.97 7.11
CA GLY A 391 -5.33 -10.20 6.98
C GLY A 391 -5.22 -8.71 7.33
N ALA A 392 -6.34 -8.02 7.56
CA ALA A 392 -7.70 -8.56 7.50
C ALA A 392 -8.15 -8.99 6.08
N GLN A 393 -7.66 -8.33 5.03
CA GLN A 393 -8.01 -8.65 3.64
C GLN A 393 -7.62 -10.09 3.26
N GLN A 394 -8.58 -10.86 2.74
CA GLN A 394 -8.36 -12.21 2.17
C GLN A 394 -8.85 -12.37 0.72
N GLY A 395 -9.64 -11.40 0.22
CA GLY A 395 -10.08 -11.35 -1.17
C GLY A 395 -9.32 -10.27 -1.95
N LEU A 396 -8.85 -10.58 -3.15
CA LEU A 396 -8.37 -9.58 -4.11
C LEU A 396 -9.47 -9.27 -5.11
N PHE A 397 -9.88 -8.00 -5.18
CA PHE A 397 -10.87 -7.55 -6.16
C PHE A 397 -10.33 -7.73 -7.58
N LEU A 398 -11.14 -8.35 -8.44
CA LEU A 398 -10.86 -8.55 -9.86
C LEU A 398 -12.02 -7.94 -10.66
N PRO A 399 -11.82 -6.76 -11.26
CA PRO A 399 -12.89 -6.09 -11.99
C PRO A 399 -13.18 -6.84 -13.29
N GLY A 400 -14.45 -6.94 -13.65
CA GLY A 400 -14.92 -7.66 -14.82
C GLY A 400 -14.36 -7.13 -16.13
N CYS A 401 -13.97 -5.84 -16.17
CA CYS A 401 -13.33 -5.23 -17.33
C CYS A 401 -11.89 -5.72 -17.59
N TRP A 402 -11.26 -6.42 -16.63
CA TRP A 402 -9.96 -7.09 -16.80
C TRP A 402 -10.10 -8.57 -17.14
N LEU A 403 -11.33 -9.07 -17.22
CA LEU A 403 -11.65 -10.39 -17.72
C LEU A 403 -12.03 -10.32 -19.20
N LYS A 404 -11.88 -11.45 -19.88
CA LYS A 404 -12.38 -11.66 -21.24
C LYS A 404 -13.31 -12.87 -21.28
N GLN A 405 -14.28 -12.87 -22.18
CA GLN A 405 -15.07 -14.06 -22.47
C GLN A 405 -14.14 -15.15 -23.05
N GLY A 406 -14.27 -16.38 -22.55
CA GLY A 406 -13.37 -17.49 -22.88
C GLY A 406 -12.23 -17.63 -21.87
N GLN A 407 -11.07 -18.10 -22.33
CA GLN A 407 -9.93 -18.43 -21.48
C GLN A 407 -9.25 -17.16 -20.97
N ASN A 408 -9.00 -17.08 -19.66
CA ASN A 408 -8.26 -16.02 -18.96
C ASN A 408 -6.96 -16.56 -18.38
#